data_AF-A0A7Y5N8S4-F1
#
_entry.id   AF-A0A7Y5N8S4-F1
#
_cell.length_a   1.000
_cell.length_b   1.000
_cell.length_c   1.000
_cell.angle_alpha   90.00
_cell.angle_beta   90.00
_cell.angle_gamma   90.00
#
_symmetry.space_group_name_H-M   'P 1'
#
loop_
_entity.id
_entity.type
_entity.pdbx_description
1 polymer ?
#
loop_
_entity_poly.entity_id
_entity_poly.type
_entity_poly.pdbx_seq_one_letter_code
_entity_poly.pdbx_strand_id
1 'polypeptide(L)'
;MSMINYASREINCKIVYYGPGLGGKTTNLEHVYGKVQPDTRGKLISLATETERTLFFDFLPVDLGTIRGFKTRFHLYTVPGQVYYNASRKLILKGVDGIVFVADSQIERMEANQEAMQNLYDNMAEYGYDLTR
;
A
#
# COMPACT_ATOMS: atom_id res chain seq x y z
N MET A 1 1.15 -11.34 6.89
CA MET A 1 1.21 -12.77 6.49
C MET A 1 0.21 -12.94 5.37
N SER A 2 0.72 -13.29 4.20
CA SER A 2 -0.01 -13.30 2.95
C SER A 2 -1.20 -14.27 2.99
N MET A 3 -2.30 -13.90 2.36
CA MET A 3 -3.50 -14.74 2.31
C MET A 3 -3.40 -15.74 1.16
N ILE A 4 -3.29 -17.03 1.49
CA ILE A 4 -3.25 -18.12 0.51
C ILE A 4 -4.67 -18.67 0.32
N ASN A 5 -5.24 -18.49 -0.86
CA ASN A 5 -6.50 -19.10 -1.27
C ASN A 5 -6.22 -20.40 -2.03
N TYR A 6 -6.43 -21.53 -1.35
CA TYR A 6 -6.22 -22.86 -1.94
C TYR A 6 -7.26 -23.23 -2.99
N ALA A 7 -8.49 -22.73 -2.88
CA ALA A 7 -9.56 -23.02 -3.82
C ALA A 7 -9.31 -22.35 -5.18
N SER A 8 -8.88 -21.08 -5.18
CA SER A 8 -8.51 -20.37 -6.42
C SER A 8 -7.05 -20.58 -6.84
N ARG A 9 -6.24 -21.25 -6.01
CA ARG A 9 -4.77 -21.35 -6.15
C ARG A 9 -4.11 -19.98 -6.31
N GLU A 10 -4.45 -19.05 -5.42
CA GLU A 10 -3.91 -17.70 -5.42
C GLU A 10 -3.18 -17.39 -4.11
N ILE A 11 -2.03 -16.74 -4.21
CA ILE A 11 -1.32 -16.11 -3.09
C ILE A 11 -1.57 -14.61 -3.21
N ASN A 12 -2.19 -14.01 -2.20
CA ASN A 12 -2.46 -12.58 -2.17
C ASN A 12 -1.42 -11.88 -1.30
N CYS A 13 -0.67 -10.97 -1.91
CA CYS A 13 0.34 -10.14 -1.26
C CYS A 13 -0.16 -8.71 -1.16
N LYS A 14 -0.21 -8.17 0.05
CA LYS A 14 -0.62 -6.79 0.31
C LYS A 14 0.59 -5.87 0.43
N ILE A 15 0.69 -4.90 -0.49
CA ILE A 15 1.71 -3.84 -0.44
C ILE A 15 1.05 -2.50 -0.12
N VAL A 16 1.57 -1.80 0.88
CA VAL A 16 1.08 -0.49 1.29
C VAL A 16 2.11 0.59 0.97
N TYR A 17 1.69 1.58 0.17
CA TYR A 17 2.41 2.82 -0.04
C TYR A 17 2.11 3.77 1.11
N TYR A 18 3.14 4.09 1.89
CA TYR A 18 3.12 4.92 3.09
C TYR A 18 3.96 6.19 2.88
N GLY A 19 3.76 7.23 3.70
CA GLY A 19 4.51 8.49 3.60
C GLY A 19 3.64 9.72 3.82
N PRO A 20 4.22 10.94 3.81
CA PRO A 20 3.48 12.18 4.04
C PRO A 20 2.46 12.47 2.94
N GLY A 21 1.50 13.33 3.24
CA GLY A 21 0.54 13.80 2.25
C GLY A 21 1.20 14.50 1.07
N LEU A 22 0.57 14.40 -0.10
CA LEU A 22 1.07 14.98 -1.36
C LEU A 22 2.45 14.50 -1.82
N GLY A 23 3.12 13.58 -1.12
CA GLY A 23 4.45 13.07 -1.48
C GLY A 23 4.49 12.10 -2.68
N GLY A 24 3.42 11.97 -3.48
CA GLY A 24 3.44 11.17 -4.71
C GLY A 24 3.03 9.69 -4.58
N LYS A 25 2.45 9.25 -3.46
CA LYS A 25 1.93 7.88 -3.30
C LYS A 25 0.89 7.51 -4.36
N THR A 26 -0.11 8.37 -4.55
CA THR A 26 -1.15 8.22 -5.58
C THR A 26 -0.55 8.14 -6.97
N THR A 27 0.38 9.04 -7.28
CA THR A 27 1.08 9.08 -8.57
C THR A 27 1.84 7.79 -8.85
N ASN A 28 2.44 7.15 -7.84
CA ASN A 28 3.06 5.83 -7.99
C ASN A 28 2.02 4.77 -8.38
N LEU A 29 0.89 4.69 -7.67
CA LEU A 29 -0.17 3.72 -7.99
C LEU A 29 -0.75 3.94 -9.38
N GLU A 30 -1.02 5.19 -9.78
CA GLU A 30 -1.51 5.53 -11.12
C GLU A 30 -0.50 5.18 -12.20
N HIS A 31 0.80 5.41 -11.95
CA HIS A 31 1.86 5.05 -12.88
C HIS A 31 1.98 3.54 -13.05
N VAL A 32 2.02 2.79 -11.93
CA VAL A 32 2.04 1.33 -11.95
C VAL A 32 0.80 0.81 -12.65
N TYR A 33 -0.40 1.30 -12.30
CA TYR A 33 -1.66 0.95 -12.96
C TYR A 33 -1.53 1.08 -14.47
N GLY A 34 -1.08 2.24 -14.98
CA GLY A 34 -0.93 2.53 -16.40
C GLY A 34 0.07 1.62 -17.14
N LYS A 35 1.06 1.06 -16.45
CA LYS A 35 2.10 0.18 -17.03
C LYS A 35 1.73 -1.31 -17.00
N VAL A 36 0.83 -1.73 -16.11
CA VAL A 36 0.37 -3.11 -16.06
C VAL A 36 -0.58 -3.40 -17.24
N GLN A 37 -0.45 -4.58 -17.86
CA GLN A 37 -1.29 -5.00 -18.98
C GLN A 37 -2.79 -4.97 -18.59
N PRO A 38 -3.69 -4.41 -19.42
CA PRO A 38 -5.11 -4.23 -19.05
C PRO A 38 -5.83 -5.52 -18.62
N ASP A 39 -5.54 -6.65 -19.27
CA ASP A 39 -6.20 -7.93 -19.01
C ASP A 39 -5.78 -8.58 -17.68
N THR A 40 -4.83 -7.96 -17.00
CA THR A 40 -4.08 -8.52 -15.87
C THR A 40 -4.31 -7.71 -14.61
N ARG A 41 -4.93 -6.53 -14.76
CA ARG A 41 -5.11 -5.55 -13.70
C ARG A 41 -6.60 -5.41 -13.38
N GLY A 42 -6.96 -5.24 -12.11
CA GLY A 42 -8.34 -5.00 -11.70
C GLY A 42 -8.82 -3.61 -12.15
N LYS A 43 -9.83 -3.06 -11.47
CA LYS A 43 -10.21 -1.63 -11.62
C LYS A 43 -9.54 -0.78 -10.56
N LEU A 44 -9.00 0.39 -10.93
CA LEU A 44 -8.54 1.39 -9.98
C LEU A 44 -9.77 1.91 -9.20
N ILE A 45 -9.82 1.63 -7.89
CA ILE A 45 -10.95 1.98 -7.03
C ILE A 45 -10.53 3.11 -6.10
N SER A 46 -11.20 4.26 -6.21
CA SER A 46 -11.11 5.30 -5.19
C SER A 46 -12.20 5.06 -4.16
N LEU A 47 -11.81 4.69 -2.95
CA LEU A 47 -12.71 4.71 -1.79
C LEU A 47 -12.66 6.12 -1.22
N ALA A 48 -13.60 6.95 -1.67
CA ALA A 48 -13.83 8.27 -1.09
C ALA A 48 -15.04 8.20 -0.16
N THR A 49 -14.87 8.59 1.10
CA THR A 49 -16.00 8.90 2.00
C THR A 49 -16.23 10.42 1.95
N GLU A 50 -17.29 10.94 2.56
CA GLU A 50 -17.58 12.40 2.57
C GLU A 50 -16.40 13.24 3.09
N THR A 51 -15.50 12.63 3.87
CA THR A 51 -14.33 13.26 4.47
C THR A 51 -13.00 12.63 4.03
N GLU A 52 -12.99 11.60 3.18
CA GLU A 52 -11.76 10.87 2.82
C GLU A 52 -11.63 10.68 1.32
N ARG A 53 -10.39 10.65 0.82
CA ARG A 53 -10.05 10.11 -0.50
C ARG A 53 -8.91 9.14 -0.33
N THR A 54 -9.23 7.85 -0.24
CA THR A 54 -8.23 6.77 -0.30
C THR A 54 -8.31 6.08 -1.65
N LEU A 55 -7.16 5.78 -2.24
CA LEU A 55 -7.07 5.04 -3.50
C LEU A 55 -6.59 3.63 -3.19
N PHE A 56 -7.30 2.66 -3.73
CA PHE A 56 -6.98 1.25 -3.68
C PHE A 56 -6.93 0.69 -5.10
N PHE A 57 -5.97 -0.19 -5.34
CA PHE A 57 -5.96 -0.95 -6.57
C PHE A 57 -5.43 -2.37 -6.38
N ASP A 58 -6.11 -3.34 -6.96
CA ASP A 58 -5.61 -4.71 -7.10
C ASP A 58 -5.17 -5.01 -8.54
N PHE A 59 -4.06 -5.74 -8.67
CA PHE A 59 -3.70 -6.35 -9.95
C PHE A 59 -3.10 -7.73 -9.77
N LEU A 60 -3.30 -8.56 -10.79
CA LEU A 60 -2.59 -9.81 -10.94
C LEU A 60 -1.36 -9.50 -11.79
N PRO A 61 -0.13 -9.44 -11.23
CA PRO A 61 1.05 -9.36 -12.09
C PRO A 61 1.10 -10.62 -12.93
N VAL A 62 0.74 -10.48 -14.20
CA VAL A 62 0.65 -11.61 -15.12
C VAL A 62 2.01 -12.21 -15.46
N ASP A 63 3.09 -11.54 -15.06
CA ASP A 63 4.47 -11.99 -15.33
C ASP A 63 5.30 -12.37 -14.09
N LEU A 64 4.75 -12.45 -12.87
CA LEU A 64 5.52 -13.01 -11.74
C LEU A 64 5.57 -14.55 -11.72
N GLY A 65 4.99 -15.19 -12.73
CA GLY A 65 4.95 -16.65 -12.86
C GLY A 65 4.02 -17.31 -11.83
N THR A 66 4.16 -18.63 -11.69
CA THR A 66 3.47 -19.38 -10.62
C THR A 66 4.48 -19.79 -9.55
N ILE A 67 4.15 -19.55 -8.28
CA ILE A 67 4.94 -20.05 -7.16
C ILE A 67 4.34 -21.40 -6.77
N ARG A 68 5.04 -22.49 -7.11
CA ARG A 68 4.59 -23.87 -6.84
C ARG A 68 3.15 -24.15 -7.33
N GLY A 69 2.78 -23.59 -8.49
CA GLY A 69 1.45 -23.76 -9.09
C GLY A 69 0.36 -22.80 -8.55
N PHE A 70 0.72 -21.84 -7.69
CA PHE A 70 -0.17 -20.74 -7.28
C PHE A 70 0.10 -19.48 -8.10
N LYS A 71 -0.96 -18.78 -8.48
CA LYS A 71 -0.87 -17.44 -9.07
C LYS A 71 -0.67 -16.42 -7.96
N THR A 72 0.23 -15.46 -8.14
CA THR A 72 0.44 -14.41 -7.14
C THR A 72 -0.34 -13.17 -7.55
N ARG A 73 -1.17 -12.64 -6.64
CA ARG A 73 -1.95 -11.42 -6.81
C ARG A 73 -1.43 -10.35 -5.85
N PHE A 74 -1.24 -9.14 -6.35
CA PHE A 74 -0.76 -8.03 -5.54
C PHE A 74 -1.86 -7.00 -5.33
N HIS A 75 -2.08 -6.66 -4.08
CA HIS A 75 -3.03 -5.63 -3.69
C HIS A 75 -2.22 -4.40 -3.25
N LEU A 76 -2.29 -3.33 -4.03
CA LEU A 76 -1.65 -2.05 -3.71
C LEU A 76 -2.64 -1.12 -3.02
N TYR A 77 -2.23 -0.64 -1.86
CA TYR A 77 -2.99 0.36 -1.11
C TYR A 77 -2.13 1.61 -0.95
N THR A 78 -2.72 2.81 -1.06
CA THR A 78 -2.11 4.01 -0.49
C THR A 78 -2.82 4.39 0.79
N VAL A 79 -2.08 4.88 1.77
CA VAL A 79 -2.66 5.52 2.95
C VAL A 79 -3.05 6.97 2.67
N PRO A 80 -4.06 7.52 3.36
CA PRO A 80 -4.39 8.94 3.27
C PRO A 80 -3.23 9.80 3.76
N GLY A 81 -2.98 10.89 3.03
CA GLY A 81 -1.81 11.74 3.23
C GLY A 81 -1.84 12.60 4.50
N GLN A 82 -3.01 12.95 5.00
CA GLN A 82 -3.16 13.88 6.12
C GLN A 82 -2.99 13.17 7.46
N VAL A 83 -2.35 13.84 8.43
CA VAL A 83 -1.98 13.29 9.75
C VAL A 83 -3.22 12.96 10.60
N TYR A 84 -4.33 13.69 10.40
CA TYR A 84 -5.61 13.49 11.10
C TYR A 84 -6.21 12.09 10.94
N TYR A 85 -5.83 11.32 9.91
CA TYR A 85 -6.43 10.02 9.59
C TYR A 85 -5.58 8.83 10.09
N ASN A 86 -5.09 8.90 11.33
CA ASN A 86 -4.26 7.82 11.89
C ASN A 86 -5.00 6.48 11.99
N ALA A 87 -6.29 6.49 12.34
CA ALA A 87 -7.11 5.27 12.40
C ALA A 87 -7.18 4.55 11.04
N SER A 88 -7.40 5.31 9.95
CA SER A 88 -7.45 4.77 8.58
C SER A 88 -6.08 4.26 8.14
N ARG A 89 -4.99 4.99 8.45
CA ARG A 89 -3.60 4.54 8.21
C ARG A 89 -3.30 3.21 8.88
N LYS A 90 -3.65 3.08 10.16
CA LYS A 90 -3.48 1.85 10.94
C LYS A 90 -4.28 0.69 10.36
N LEU A 91 -5.57 0.92 10.05
CA LEU A 91 -6.42 -0.11 9.46
C LEU A 91 -5.87 -0.64 8.13
N ILE A 92 -5.32 0.23 7.28
CA ILE A 92 -4.70 -0.16 6.01
C ILE A 92 -3.44 -1.00 6.22
N LEU A 93 -2.67 -0.79 7.30
CA LEU A 93 -1.49 -1.60 7.62
C LEU A 93 -1.83 -3.02 8.11
N LYS A 94 -3.07 -3.28 8.53
CA LYS A 94 -3.48 -4.63 8.95
C LYS A 94 -3.24 -5.66 7.86
N GLY A 95 -2.48 -6.70 8.18
CA GLY A 95 -2.17 -7.79 7.26
C GLY A 95 -1.27 -7.40 6.09
N VAL A 96 -0.48 -6.32 6.22
CA VAL A 96 0.51 -5.94 5.22
C VAL A 96 1.60 -7.01 5.07
N ASP A 97 2.06 -7.22 3.84
CA ASP A 97 3.17 -8.12 3.51
C ASP A 97 4.40 -7.34 3.02
N GLY A 98 4.21 -6.11 2.53
CA GLY A 98 5.30 -5.21 2.15
C GLY A 98 4.90 -3.73 2.25
N ILE A 99 5.88 -2.87 2.53
CA ILE A 99 5.67 -1.43 2.67
C ILE A 99 6.61 -0.67 1.74
N VAL A 100 6.07 0.31 1.03
CA VAL A 100 6.85 1.28 0.25
C VAL A 100 6.70 2.64 0.93
N PHE A 101 7.78 3.17 1.52
CA PHE A 101 7.77 4.52 2.07
C PHE A 101 8.14 5.53 0.98
N VAL A 102 7.21 6.42 0.63
CA VAL A 102 7.41 7.46 -0.37
C VAL A 102 7.73 8.78 0.33
N ALA A 103 9.01 9.14 0.35
CA ALA A 103 9.50 10.40 0.92
C ALA A 103 9.45 11.54 -0.11
N ASP A 104 9.03 12.72 0.32
CA ASP A 104 9.07 13.94 -0.49
C ASP A 104 10.46 14.58 -0.39
N SER A 105 11.13 14.79 -1.52
CA SER A 105 12.52 15.28 -1.55
C SER A 105 12.66 16.79 -1.40
N GLN A 106 11.55 17.53 -1.36
CA GLN A 106 11.56 18.97 -1.04
C GLN A 106 12.07 19.17 0.39
N ILE A 107 12.98 20.13 0.58
CA ILE A 107 13.64 20.36 1.88
C ILE A 107 12.61 20.75 2.96
N GLU A 108 11.57 21.49 2.57
CA GLU A 108 10.46 21.93 3.41
C GLU A 108 9.57 20.76 3.87
N ARG A 109 9.73 19.58 3.25
CA ARG A 109 8.92 18.38 3.52
C ARG A 109 9.67 17.36 4.37
N MET A 110 10.92 17.64 4.75
CA MET A 110 11.73 16.73 5.58
C MET A 110 11.06 16.42 6.93
N GLU A 111 10.52 17.43 7.62
CA GLU A 111 9.81 17.24 8.89
C GLU A 111 8.58 16.34 8.71
N ALA A 112 7.79 16.57 7.65
CA ALA A 112 6.64 15.72 7.32
C ALA A 112 7.04 14.27 6.99
N ASN A 113 8.22 14.06 6.37
CA ASN A 113 8.75 12.71 6.15
C ASN A 113 9.06 12.02 7.48
N GLN A 114 9.73 12.72 8.40
CA GLN A 114 10.09 12.18 9.72
C GLN A 114 8.83 11.85 10.54
N GLU A 115 7.85 12.76 10.60
CA GLU A 115 6.57 12.53 11.25
C GLU A 115 5.84 11.30 10.66
N ALA A 116 5.79 11.19 9.33
CA ALA A 116 5.14 10.07 8.66
C ALA A 116 5.87 8.74 8.91
N MET A 117 7.20 8.75 9.03
CA MET A 117 7.99 7.57 9.36
C MET A 117 7.79 7.16 10.83
N GLN A 118 7.81 8.10 11.77
CA GLN A 118 7.52 7.82 13.16
C GLN A 118 6.11 7.24 13.32
N ASN A 119 5.12 7.83 12.64
CA ASN A 119 3.76 7.32 12.63
C ASN A 119 3.64 5.91 12.02
N LEU A 120 4.49 5.57 11.05
CA LEU A 120 4.57 4.20 10.54
C LEU A 120 5.11 3.25 11.61
N TYR A 121 6.18 3.63 12.31
CA TYR A 121 6.74 2.82 13.40
C TYR A 121 5.73 2.59 14.51
N ASP A 122 5.05 3.65 14.98
CA ASP A 122 4.06 3.57 16.04
C ASP A 122 2.92 2.60 15.66
N ASN A 123 2.38 2.75 14.45
CA ASN A 123 1.27 1.90 13.97
C ASN A 123 1.68 0.43 13.80
N MET A 124 2.93 0.16 13.38
CA MET A 124 3.42 -1.21 13.20
C MET A 124 3.76 -1.88 14.55
N ALA A 125 4.26 -1.11 15.51
CA ALA A 125 4.49 -1.57 16.88
C ALA A 125 3.19 -2.01 17.56
N GLU A 126 2.08 -1.33 17.31
CA GLU A 126 0.76 -1.74 17.79
C GLU A 126 0.29 -3.09 17.23
N TYR A 127 0.83 -3.52 16.08
CA TYR A 127 0.61 -4.86 15.52
C TYR A 127 1.70 -5.88 15.93
N GLY A 128 2.61 -5.49 16.82
CA GLY A 128 3.70 -6.33 17.32
C GLY A 128 4.90 -6.44 16.38
N TYR A 129 5.00 -5.55 15.38
CA TYR A 129 6.16 -5.50 14.48
C TYR A 129 7.11 -4.36 14.88
N ASP A 130 8.39 -4.67 15.02
CA ASP A 130 9.46 -3.68 15.18
C ASP A 130 10.21 -3.54 13.84
N LEU A 131 10.08 -2.39 13.19
CA LEU A 131 10.72 -2.10 11.90
C LEU A 131 12.14 -1.51 12.05
N THR A 132 12.63 -1.33 13.28
CA THR A 132 13.97 -0.77 13.54
C THR A 132 15.04 -1.83 13.75
N ARG A 133 14.66 -3.10 13.71
CA ARG A 133 15.52 -4.26 13.96
C ARG A 133 15.78 -5.09 12.72
#